data_AF-B1T0F5-F1
#
_entry.id   AF-B1T0F5-F1
#
_cell.length_a   1.000
_cell.length_b   1.000
_cell.length_c   1.000
_cell.angle_alpha   90.00
_cell.angle_beta   90.00
_cell.angle_gamma   90.00
#
_symmetry.space_group_name_H-M   'P 1'
#
loop_
_entity.id
_entity.type
_entity.pdbx_description
1 polymer ?
#
loop_
_entity_poly.entity_id
_entity_poly.type
_entity_poly.pdbx_seq_one_letter_code
_entity_poly.pdbx_strand_id
1 'polypeptide(L)'
;MRFDRTVRYGDYVWTRRKEQAFLNRHKRVARKLERDCPLFADQLAPAPETDVDAEKALRIDRARRSEQRMRDLDARQWRAGRASYFACEPEIRARIMAEWIAWRGPAKPLYFIYVVEKHNGVGEERTRRMRERDAEIREAVLPMVNVQGDLLGT
;
A
#
# COMPACT_ATOMS: atom_id res chain seq x y z
N MET A 1 -4.68 18.87 -18.94
CA MET A 1 -4.82 17.43 -18.61
C MET A 1 -5.84 17.27 -17.50
N ARG A 2 -6.72 16.26 -17.59
CA ARG A 2 -7.78 15.96 -16.63
C ARG A 2 -7.18 15.28 -15.39
N PHE A 3 -7.42 15.82 -14.19
CA PHE A 3 -7.08 15.18 -12.91
C PHE A 3 -8.18 15.47 -11.90
N ASP A 4 -8.47 14.49 -11.04
CA ASP A 4 -9.43 14.66 -9.95
C ASP A 4 -8.85 15.61 -8.91
N ARG A 5 -9.70 16.49 -8.37
CA ARG A 5 -9.28 17.38 -7.28
C ARG A 5 -9.02 16.56 -6.03
N THR A 6 -7.86 16.76 -5.40
CA THR A 6 -7.55 16.13 -4.12
C THR A 6 -8.53 16.60 -3.04
N VAL A 7 -9.29 15.66 -2.49
CA VAL A 7 -10.15 15.91 -1.33
C VAL A 7 -9.25 16.20 -0.13
N ARG A 8 -9.46 17.35 0.52
CA ARG A 8 -8.81 17.67 1.79
C ARG A 8 -9.71 17.18 2.91
N TYR A 9 -9.32 16.07 3.54
CA TYR A 9 -9.96 15.64 4.77
C TYR A 9 -9.54 16.59 5.89
N GLY A 10 -10.44 16.81 6.86
CA GLY A 10 -10.13 17.61 8.04
C GLY A 10 -9.01 16.97 8.88
N ASP A 11 -8.50 17.75 9.82
CA ASP A 11 -7.45 17.28 10.73
C ASP A 11 -7.86 16.03 11.50
N TYR A 12 -6.87 15.24 11.89
CA TYR A 12 -7.10 14.05 12.69
C TYR A 12 -7.72 14.41 14.04
N VAL A 13 -8.98 14.01 14.22
CA VAL A 13 -9.71 14.23 15.47
C VAL A 13 -9.46 13.08 16.44
N TRP A 14 -8.88 13.38 17.61
CA TRP A 14 -8.81 12.45 18.74
C TRP A 14 -10.14 12.50 19.50
N THR A 15 -10.89 11.40 19.49
CA THR A 15 -12.21 11.30 20.12
C THR A 15 -12.14 10.45 21.38
N ARG A 16 -13.09 10.67 22.30
CA ARG A 16 -13.23 9.84 23.52
C ARG A 16 -13.29 8.34 23.22
N ARG A 17 -13.92 7.95 22.10
CA ARG A 17 -13.95 6.55 21.65
C ARG A 17 -12.56 6.02 21.30
N LYS A 18 -11.70 6.83 20.65
CA LYS A 18 -10.32 6.45 20.30
C LYS A 18 -9.46 6.31 21.55
N GLU A 19 -9.63 7.21 22.50
CA GLU A 19 -8.96 7.15 23.80
C GLU A 19 -9.33 5.89 24.57
N GLN A 20 -10.62 5.60 24.72
CA GLN A 20 -11.08 4.37 25.38
C GLN A 20 -10.57 3.12 24.64
N ALA A 21 -10.49 3.15 23.30
CA ALA A 21 -9.93 2.05 22.53
C ALA A 21 -8.41 1.89 22.75
N PHE A 22 -7.67 2.97 22.97
CA PHE A 22 -6.26 2.94 23.36
C PHE A 22 -6.09 2.35 24.76
N LEU A 23 -6.78 2.90 25.75
CA LEU A 23 -6.71 2.44 27.14
C LEU A 23 -7.08 0.95 27.28
N ASN A 24 -8.04 0.45 26.49
CA ASN A 24 -8.42 -0.97 26.50
C ASN A 24 -7.64 -1.85 25.53
N ARG A 25 -6.58 -1.35 24.88
CA ARG A 25 -5.79 -2.13 23.91
C ARG A 25 -5.17 -3.36 24.58
N HIS A 26 -4.55 -3.21 25.74
CA HIS A 26 -3.94 -4.31 26.49
C HIS A 26 -4.95 -5.44 26.74
N LYS A 27 -6.19 -5.13 27.17
CA LYS A 27 -7.26 -6.12 27.38
C LYS A 27 -7.68 -6.85 26.12
N ARG A 28 -7.60 -6.21 24.95
CA ARG A 28 -7.89 -6.87 23.66
C ARG A 28 -6.77 -7.81 23.26
N VAL A 29 -5.51 -7.41 23.50
CA VAL A 29 -4.34 -8.24 23.21
C VAL A 29 -4.30 -9.44 24.16
N ALA A 30 -4.52 -9.26 25.46
CA ALA A 30 -4.60 -10.34 26.44
C ALA A 30 -5.64 -11.41 26.04
N ARG A 31 -6.88 -11.00 25.74
CA ARG A 31 -7.92 -11.94 25.26
C ARG A 31 -7.56 -12.65 23.97
N LYS A 32 -6.82 -11.99 23.06
CA LYS A 32 -6.33 -12.63 21.84
C LYS A 32 -5.26 -13.69 22.17
N LEU A 33 -4.36 -13.38 23.09
CA LEU A 33 -3.32 -14.31 23.53
C LEU A 33 -3.89 -15.50 24.29
N GLU A 34 -4.89 -15.30 25.16
CA GLU A 34 -5.60 -16.40 25.82
C GLU A 34 -6.21 -17.38 24.81
N ARG A 35 -6.71 -16.87 23.68
CA ARG A 35 -7.31 -17.69 22.61
C ARG A 35 -6.25 -18.35 21.72
N ASP A 36 -5.25 -17.60 21.27
CA ASP A 36 -4.30 -18.03 20.23
C ASP A 36 -3.06 -18.73 20.82
N CYS A 37 -2.65 -18.34 22.02
CA CYS A 37 -1.41 -18.78 22.69
C CYS A 37 -1.64 -19.01 24.21
N PRO A 38 -2.58 -19.87 24.63
CA PRO A 38 -3.01 -19.98 26.03
C PRO A 38 -1.87 -20.30 27.02
N LEU A 39 -0.93 -21.17 26.63
CA LEU A 39 0.19 -21.57 27.49
C LEU A 39 1.17 -20.42 27.82
N PHE A 40 1.19 -19.37 27.00
CA PHE A 40 2.10 -18.22 27.13
C PHE A 40 1.34 -16.91 27.35
N ALA A 41 0.01 -16.96 27.52
CA ALA A 41 -0.82 -15.76 27.54
C ALA A 41 -0.41 -14.78 28.63
N ASP A 42 -0.12 -15.29 29.84
CA ASP A 42 0.30 -14.47 30.99
C ASP A 42 1.70 -13.87 30.82
N GLN A 43 2.61 -14.60 30.16
CA GLN A 43 3.99 -14.15 29.94
C GLN A 43 4.08 -13.09 28.82
N LEU A 44 3.17 -13.15 27.85
CA LEU A 44 3.14 -12.25 26.69
C LEU A 44 2.11 -11.11 26.85
N ALA A 45 1.33 -11.10 27.93
CA ALA A 45 0.32 -10.09 28.17
C ALA A 45 0.99 -8.70 28.29
N PRO A 46 0.60 -7.72 27.45
CA PRO A 46 1.18 -6.40 27.52
C PRO A 46 0.70 -5.65 28.76
N ALA A 47 1.59 -4.85 29.36
CA ALA A 47 1.23 -3.93 30.42
C ALA A 47 0.18 -2.90 29.94
N PRO A 48 -0.66 -2.36 30.84
CA PRO A 48 -1.59 -1.29 30.49
C PRO A 48 -0.86 -0.04 29.98
N GLU A 49 -1.22 0.41 28.78
CA GLU A 49 -0.78 1.70 28.24
C GLU A 49 -1.59 2.83 28.92
N THR A 50 -0.92 3.81 29.54
CA THR A 50 -1.55 4.90 30.30
C THR A 50 -1.29 6.30 29.74
N ASP A 51 -0.24 6.48 28.94
CA ASP A 51 0.12 7.79 28.38
C ASP A 51 -0.72 8.13 27.14
N VAL A 52 -1.88 8.74 27.39
CA VAL A 52 -2.82 9.17 26.36
C VAL A 52 -2.27 10.31 25.52
N ASP A 53 -1.53 11.25 26.13
CA ASP A 53 -1.04 12.44 25.45
C ASP A 53 0.06 12.10 24.44
N ALA A 54 0.99 11.20 24.81
CA ALA A 54 2.01 10.71 23.89
C ALA A 54 1.38 9.96 22.70
N GLU A 55 0.40 9.08 22.94
CA GLU A 55 -0.29 8.38 21.83
C GLU A 55 -1.06 9.37 20.94
N LYS A 56 -1.76 10.34 21.55
CA LYS A 56 -2.48 11.37 20.80
C LYS A 56 -1.54 12.16 19.89
N ALA A 57 -0.40 12.61 20.43
CA ALA A 57 0.62 13.33 19.66
C ALA A 57 1.17 12.46 18.51
N LEU A 58 1.51 11.20 18.80
CA LEU A 58 1.98 10.23 17.81
C LEU A 58 0.97 10.03 16.68
N ARG A 59 -0.32 9.94 17.01
CA ARG A 59 -1.39 9.70 16.03
C ARG A 59 -1.63 10.90 15.12
N ILE A 60 -1.57 12.11 15.66
CA ILE A 60 -1.68 13.35 14.89
C ILE A 60 -0.49 13.47 13.93
N ASP A 61 0.73 13.28 14.43
CA ASP A 61 1.94 13.32 13.60
C ASP A 61 1.91 12.25 12.49
N ARG A 62 1.53 11.01 12.83
CA ARG A 62 1.41 9.92 11.84
C ARG A 62 0.39 10.25 10.76
N ALA A 63 -0.75 10.85 11.12
CA ALA A 63 -1.76 11.26 10.14
C ALA A 63 -1.20 12.31 9.16
N ARG A 64 -0.52 13.34 9.67
CA ARG A 64 0.15 14.38 8.86
C ARG A 64 1.20 13.78 7.93
N ARG A 65 2.09 12.94 8.46
CA ARG A 65 3.13 12.25 7.67
C ARG A 65 2.54 11.32 6.62
N SER A 66 1.44 10.64 6.93
CA SER A 66 0.76 9.78 5.95
C SER A 66 0.21 10.59 4.78
N GLU A 67 -0.43 11.72 5.07
CA GLU A 67 -0.95 12.60 4.03
C GLU A 67 0.17 13.18 3.16
N GLN A 68 1.26 13.65 3.78
CA GLN A 68 2.41 14.16 3.04
C GLN A 68 3.04 13.08 2.15
N ARG A 69 3.24 11.87 2.67
CA ARG A 69 3.76 10.73 1.87
C ARG A 69 2.91 10.44 0.64
N MET A 70 1.59 10.52 0.75
CA MET A 70 0.69 10.32 -0.40
C MET A 70 0.82 11.45 -1.43
N ARG A 71 0.92 12.71 -0.98
CA ARG A 71 1.16 13.86 -1.88
C ARG A 71 2.50 13.73 -2.61
N ASP A 72 3.55 13.33 -1.90
CA ASP A 72 4.88 13.16 -2.47
C ASP A 72 4.90 12.01 -3.48
N LEU A 73 4.19 10.91 -3.18
CA LEU A 73 4.01 9.80 -4.11
C LEU A 73 3.29 10.25 -5.38
N ASP A 74 2.15 10.93 -5.26
CA ASP A 74 1.38 11.44 -6.40
C ASP A 74 2.22 12.40 -7.24
N ALA A 75 2.96 13.31 -6.61
CA ALA A 75 3.84 14.25 -7.29
C ALA A 75 5.00 13.54 -8.03
N ARG A 76 5.63 12.55 -7.38
CA ARG A 76 6.69 11.73 -8.00
C ARG A 76 6.16 10.98 -9.21
N GLN A 77 5.01 10.32 -9.06
CA GLN A 77 4.34 9.61 -10.15
C GLN A 77 3.98 10.55 -11.30
N TRP A 78 3.42 11.72 -10.99
CA TRP A 78 3.11 12.71 -12.00
C TRP A 78 4.35 13.14 -12.81
N ARG A 79 5.46 13.48 -12.13
CA ARG A 79 6.71 13.86 -12.81
C ARG A 79 7.22 12.73 -13.70
N ALA A 80 7.22 11.49 -13.21
CA ALA A 80 7.67 10.32 -13.96
C ALA A 80 6.78 10.06 -15.19
N GLY A 81 5.46 9.97 -15.01
CA GLY A 81 4.52 9.73 -16.10
C GLY A 81 4.54 10.84 -17.15
N ARG A 82 4.66 12.10 -16.71
CA ARG A 82 4.82 13.25 -17.62
C ARG A 82 6.10 13.14 -18.43
N ALA A 83 7.23 12.81 -17.81
CA ALA A 83 8.49 12.63 -18.52
C ALA A 83 8.39 11.50 -19.56
N SER A 84 7.85 10.33 -19.19
CA SER A 84 7.63 9.22 -20.11
C SER A 84 6.67 9.56 -21.26
N TYR A 85 5.60 10.31 -20.98
CA TYR A 85 4.68 10.80 -22.00
C TYR A 85 5.40 11.70 -23.02
N PHE A 86 6.20 12.66 -22.55
CA PHE A 86 6.90 13.58 -23.46
C PHE A 86 8.08 12.94 -24.21
N ALA A 87 8.59 11.80 -23.75
CA ALA A 87 9.58 11.00 -24.47
C ALA A 87 8.97 10.18 -25.63
N CYS A 88 7.65 10.07 -25.73
CA CYS A 88 6.97 9.37 -26.81
C CYS A 88 6.83 10.25 -28.07
N GLU A 89 6.76 9.60 -29.23
CA GLU A 89 6.47 10.25 -30.51
C GLU A 89 5.11 10.99 -30.51
N PRO A 90 4.95 12.06 -31.30
CA PRO A 90 3.71 12.85 -31.37
C PRO A 90 2.44 12.01 -31.58
N GLU A 91 2.47 11.00 -32.42
CA GLU A 91 1.33 10.13 -32.74
C GLU A 91 0.93 9.28 -31.54
N ILE A 92 1.91 8.75 -30.81
CA ILE A 92 1.69 7.96 -29.59
C ILE A 92 1.12 8.85 -28.49
N ARG A 93 1.64 10.07 -28.34
CA ARG A 93 1.10 11.06 -27.40
C ARG A 93 -0.36 11.39 -27.70
N ALA A 94 -0.73 11.53 -28.97
CA ALA A 94 -2.12 11.77 -29.37
C ALA A 94 -3.04 10.60 -28.96
N ARG A 95 -2.60 9.35 -29.16
CA ARG A 95 -3.34 8.15 -28.73
C ARG A 95 -3.50 8.09 -27.20
N ILE A 96 -2.42 8.35 -26.45
CA ILE A 96 -2.44 8.40 -24.99
C ILE A 96 -3.45 9.45 -24.51
N MET A 97 -3.43 10.65 -25.09
CA MET A 97 -4.33 11.73 -24.69
C MET A 97 -5.79 11.42 -25.02
N ALA A 98 -6.07 10.81 -26.18
CA ALA A 98 -7.40 10.37 -26.54
C ALA A 98 -7.95 9.35 -25.52
N GLU A 99 -7.14 8.36 -25.14
CA GLU A 99 -7.52 7.38 -24.11
C GLU A 99 -7.68 8.05 -22.72
N TRP A 100 -6.78 8.97 -22.35
CA TRP A 100 -6.86 9.67 -21.07
C TRP A 100 -8.11 10.56 -20.95
N ILE A 101 -8.50 11.23 -22.03
CA ILE A 101 -9.73 12.04 -22.07
C ILE A 101 -10.97 11.13 -21.89
N ALA A 102 -10.99 9.98 -22.57
CA ALA A 102 -12.06 8.99 -22.50
C ALA A 102 -12.05 8.14 -21.22
N TRP A 103 -11.04 8.29 -20.35
CA TRP A 103 -10.85 7.50 -19.14
C TRP A 103 -12.05 7.61 -18.19
N ARG A 104 -12.55 6.46 -17.74
CA ARG A 104 -13.71 6.35 -16.83
C ARG A 104 -13.34 6.12 -15.36
N GLY A 105 -12.08 5.77 -15.09
CA GLY A 105 -11.59 5.58 -13.73
C GLY A 105 -11.20 6.90 -13.06
N PRO A 106 -10.62 6.82 -11.84
CA PRO A 106 -10.09 8.00 -11.16
C PRO A 106 -9.00 8.66 -12.01
N ALA A 107 -9.07 9.98 -12.16
CA ALA A 107 -8.09 10.75 -12.89
C ALA A 107 -6.92 11.12 -11.94
N LYS A 108 -6.13 10.12 -11.53
CA LYS A 108 -4.95 10.29 -10.67
C LYS A 108 -3.64 10.06 -11.45
N PRO A 109 -2.50 10.61 -10.99
CA PRO A 109 -1.20 10.42 -11.65
C PRO A 109 -0.83 8.95 -11.91
N LEU A 110 -1.13 8.05 -10.97
CA LEU A 110 -0.93 6.61 -11.14
C LEU A 110 -1.62 6.06 -12.39
N TYR A 111 -2.88 6.43 -12.62
CA TYR A 111 -3.64 5.94 -13.77
C TYR A 111 -3.22 6.61 -15.07
N PHE A 112 -2.76 7.86 -15.01
CA PHE A 112 -2.14 8.49 -16.17
C PHE A 112 -0.88 7.73 -16.60
N ILE A 113 0.01 7.37 -15.65
CA ILE A 113 1.17 6.52 -15.94
C ILE A 113 0.73 5.20 -16.57
N TYR A 114 -0.28 4.54 -16.01
CA TYR A 114 -0.80 3.28 -16.55
C TYR A 114 -1.19 3.40 -18.03
N VAL A 115 -1.92 4.47 -18.39
CA VAL A 115 -2.28 4.72 -19.79
C VAL A 115 -1.03 4.99 -20.63
N VAL A 116 -0.08 5.80 -20.16
CA VAL A 116 1.18 6.03 -20.87
C VAL A 116 1.96 4.73 -21.12
N GLU A 117 2.05 3.88 -20.10
CA GLU A 117 2.81 2.63 -20.13
C GLU A 117 2.23 1.57 -21.05
N LYS A 118 0.91 1.61 -21.27
CA LYS A 118 0.21 0.77 -22.25
C LYS A 118 0.63 1.10 -23.69
N HIS A 119 0.99 2.34 -23.97
CA HIS A 119 1.31 2.81 -25.33
C HIS A 119 2.81 2.90 -25.61
N ASN A 120 3.67 2.91 -24.59
CA ASN A 120 5.13 3.04 -24.74
C ASN A 120 5.91 1.73 -24.55
N GLY A 121 5.24 0.59 -24.31
CA GLY A 121 5.85 -0.72 -24.13
C GLY A 121 6.52 -0.97 -22.77
N VAL A 122 6.68 0.05 -21.91
CA VAL A 122 7.30 -0.09 -20.58
C VAL A 122 6.47 -1.00 -19.66
N GLY A 123 5.14 -0.94 -19.77
CA GLY A 123 4.25 -1.78 -18.97
C GLY A 123 4.39 -3.28 -19.31
N GLU A 124 4.50 -3.60 -20.60
CA GLU A 124 4.69 -4.97 -21.08
C GLU A 124 6.04 -5.53 -20.62
N GLU A 125 7.10 -4.74 -20.78
CA GLU A 125 8.45 -5.08 -20.33
C GLU A 125 8.51 -5.34 -18.82
N ARG A 126 7.83 -4.50 -18.01
CA ARG A 126 7.74 -4.72 -16.56
C ARG A 126 7.01 -6.01 -16.22
N THR A 127 5.90 -6.28 -16.91
CA THR A 127 5.10 -7.49 -16.71
C THR A 127 5.91 -8.74 -17.07
N ARG A 128 6.69 -8.69 -18.15
CA ARG A 128 7.59 -9.77 -18.55
C ARG A 128 8.60 -10.08 -17.44
N ARG A 129 9.31 -9.06 -16.96
CA ARG A 129 10.28 -9.19 -15.86
C ARG A 129 9.69 -9.72 -14.56
N MET A 130 8.44 -9.34 -14.24
CA MET A 130 7.74 -9.89 -13.07
C MET A 130 7.43 -11.38 -13.24
N ARG A 131 6.95 -11.80 -14.42
CA ARG A 131 6.69 -13.21 -14.71
C ARG A 131 7.95 -14.07 -14.67
N GLU A 132 9.06 -13.56 -15.22
CA GLU A 132 10.37 -14.20 -15.17
C GLU A 132 10.80 -14.43 -13.70
N ARG A 133 10.73 -13.38 -12.86
CA ARG A 133 11.04 -13.50 -11.43
C ARG A 133 10.12 -14.45 -10.67
N ASP A 134 8.82 -14.41 -10.95
CA ASP A 134 7.87 -15.31 -10.30
C ASP A 134 8.11 -16.78 -10.71
N ALA A 135 8.56 -17.02 -11.94
CA ALA A 135 8.97 -18.34 -12.40
C ALA A 135 10.24 -18.82 -11.65
N GLU A 136 11.26 -17.97 -11.54
CA GLU A 136 12.49 -18.26 -10.78
C GLU A 136 12.18 -18.63 -9.32
N ILE A 137 11.34 -17.83 -8.66
CA ILE A 137 10.92 -18.09 -7.28
C ILE A 137 10.16 -19.41 -7.19
N ARG A 138 9.24 -19.66 -8.13
CA ARG A 138 8.47 -20.91 -8.15
C ARG A 138 9.36 -22.12 -8.34
N GLU A 139 10.33 -22.07 -9.26
CA GLU A 139 11.31 -23.15 -9.48
C GLU A 139 12.18 -23.39 -8.25
N ALA A 140 12.59 -22.34 -7.53
CA ALA A 140 13.35 -22.49 -6.29
C ALA A 140 12.54 -23.09 -5.13
N VAL A 141 11.25 -22.74 -5.04
CA VAL A 141 10.37 -23.14 -3.92
C VAL A 141 9.74 -24.52 -4.13
N LEU A 142 9.42 -24.90 -5.36
CA LEU A 142 8.78 -26.19 -5.69
C LEU A 142 9.50 -27.42 -5.09
N PRO A 143 10.84 -27.54 -5.19
CA PRO A 143 11.58 -28.63 -4.56
C PRO A 143 11.48 -28.62 -3.02
N MET A 144 11.47 -27.44 -2.39
CA MET A 144 11.41 -27.30 -0.93
C MET A 144 10.04 -27.73 -0.35
N VAL A 145 8.96 -27.47 -1.09
CA VAL A 145 7.60 -27.88 -0.71
C VAL A 145 7.44 -29.40 -0.79
N ASN A 146 8.02 -30.04 -1.81
CA ASN A 146 8.00 -31.50 -1.94
C ASN A 146 8.74 -32.20 -0.79
N VAL A 147 9.85 -31.64 -0.30
CA VAL A 147 10.58 -32.16 0.87
C VAL A 147 9.75 -32.08 2.16
N GLN A 148 8.90 -31.06 2.31
CA GLN A 148 8.00 -30.96 3.48
C GLN A 148 6.82 -31.93 3.41
N GLY A 149 6.33 -32.27 2.21
CA GLY A 149 5.30 -33.29 2.02
C GLY A 149 5.78 -34.69 2.43
N ASP A 150 7.04 -35.02 2.13
CA ASP A 150 7.65 -36.29 2.52
C ASP A 150 7.90 -36.41 4.04
N LEU A 151 8.10 -35.29 4.75
CA LEU A 151 8.24 -35.29 6.21
C LEU A 151 6.93 -35.49 6.98
N LEU A 152 5.78 -35.39 6.30
CA LEU A 152 4.44 -35.66 6.85
C LEU A 152 3.86 -37.00 6.34
N GLY A 153 4.67 -37.79 5.63
CA GLY A 153 4.31 -39.11 5.12
C GLY A 153 4.83 -40.26 5.99
N THR A 154 4.17 -40.52 7.12
CA THR A 154 3.75 -41.85 7.65
C THR A 154 2.93 -41.66 8.91
#